data_AF-A0A2X2UKB7-F1
#
_entry.id   AF-A0A2X2UKB7-F1
#
_cell.length_a   1.000
_cell.length_b   1.000
_cell.length_c   1.000
_cell.angle_alpha   90.00
_cell.angle_beta   90.00
_cell.angle_gamma   90.00
#
_symmetry.space_group_name_H-M   'P 1'
#
loop_
_entity.id
_entity.type
_entity.pdbx_description
1 polymer ?
#
loop_
_entity_poly.entity_id
_entity_poly.type
_entity_poly.pdbx_seq_one_letter_code
_entity_poly.pdbx_strand_id
1 'polypeptide(L)'
;MTEGSAPQITLAQLVEHMIPSDRLIIKDGAENVLYRGYVATVEHHNIDMTQTVKRFGLATEIFRKEIRTQFTSNQKELPQEVPVESISDYGFSDLEMLIYTRVIVKGQ
;
A
#
# COMPACT_ATOMS: atom_id res chain seq x y z
N MET A 1 8.41 -37.96 -4.57
CA MET A 1 8.95 -36.64 -4.92
C MET A 1 8.15 -35.65 -4.12
N THR A 2 8.67 -35.21 -2.97
CA THR A 2 8.01 -34.19 -2.15
C THR A 2 8.12 -32.87 -2.89
N GLU A 3 6.99 -32.32 -3.34
CA GLU A 3 6.90 -30.97 -3.87
C GLU A 3 7.62 -30.02 -2.91
N GLY A 4 8.68 -29.38 -3.39
CA GLY A 4 9.40 -28.37 -2.63
C GLY A 4 8.44 -27.23 -2.35
N SER A 5 7.92 -27.15 -1.13
CA SER A 5 7.14 -26.00 -0.67
C SER A 5 7.95 -24.75 -0.96
N ALA A 6 7.41 -23.85 -1.78
CA ALA A 6 8.00 -22.54 -2.01
C ALA A 6 8.34 -21.89 -0.66
N PRO A 7 9.50 -21.22 -0.52
CA PRO A 7 9.86 -20.58 0.73
C PRO A 7 8.77 -19.59 1.14
N GLN A 8 8.22 -19.78 2.32
CA GLN A 8 7.22 -18.87 2.89
C GLN A 8 7.96 -17.65 3.43
N ILE A 9 7.78 -16.51 2.77
CA ILE A 9 8.36 -15.22 3.19
C ILE A 9 7.41 -14.58 4.21
N THR A 10 7.95 -14.17 5.35
CA THR A 10 7.21 -13.38 6.35
C THR A 10 7.18 -11.90 5.97
N LEU A 11 6.22 -11.16 6.51
CA LEU A 11 6.15 -9.72 6.32
C LEU A 11 7.41 -9.01 6.83
N ALA A 12 7.98 -9.45 7.96
CA ALA A 12 9.25 -8.95 8.49
C ALA A 12 10.39 -9.09 7.48
N GLN A 13 10.57 -10.30 6.92
CA GLN A 13 11.61 -10.57 5.93
C GLN A 13 11.43 -9.72 4.66
N LEU A 14 10.19 -9.53 4.21
CA LEU A 14 9.93 -8.68 3.06
C LEU A 14 10.31 -7.22 3.35
N VAL A 15 9.84 -6.67 4.47
CA VAL A 15 10.05 -5.27 4.87
C VAL A 15 11.52 -4.94 5.08
N GLU A 16 12.31 -5.87 5.64
CA GLU A 16 13.76 -5.72 5.82
C GLU A 16 14.51 -5.48 4.49
N HIS A 17 13.97 -5.97 3.38
CA HIS A 17 14.56 -5.80 2.05
C HIS A 17 13.97 -4.64 1.23
N MET A 18 13.07 -3.83 1.80
CA MET A 18 12.46 -2.69 1.12
C MET A 18 13.17 -1.38 1.41
N ILE A 19 13.03 -0.39 0.51
CA ILE A 19 13.61 0.93 0.73
C ILE A 19 12.71 1.68 1.74
N PRO A 20 13.27 2.29 2.81
CA PRO A 20 12.49 2.95 3.85
C PRO A 20 11.52 4.02 3.35
N SER A 21 11.87 4.72 2.26
CA SER A 21 11.04 5.75 1.62
C SER A 21 9.99 5.21 0.65
N ASP A 22 9.98 3.90 0.37
CA ASP A 22 8.96 3.31 -0.49
C ASP A 22 7.60 3.40 0.20
N ARG A 23 6.57 3.61 -0.62
CA ARG A 23 5.19 3.55 -0.13
C ARG A 23 4.75 2.09 -0.10
N LEU A 24 4.13 1.71 1.01
CA LEU A 24 3.68 0.36 1.29
C LEU A 24 2.20 0.37 1.65
N ILE A 25 1.45 -0.58 1.08
CA ILE A 25 0.10 -0.94 1.53
C ILE A 25 0.12 -2.41 1.92
N ILE A 26 -0.30 -2.69 3.16
CA ILE A 26 -0.50 -4.07 3.64
C ILE A 26 -2.00 -4.31 3.76
N LYS A 27 -2.47 -5.40 3.16
CA LYS A 27 -3.87 -5.83 3.21
C LYS A 27 -4.01 -7.24 3.74
N ASP A 28 -5.13 -7.52 4.37
CA ASP A 28 -5.52 -8.89 4.74
C ASP A 28 -5.99 -9.69 3.50
N GLY A 29 -6.36 -10.95 3.73
CA GLY A 29 -6.86 -11.84 2.69
C GLY A 29 -8.22 -11.43 2.08
N ALA A 30 -8.96 -10.53 2.74
CA ALA A 30 -10.22 -9.95 2.30
C ALA A 30 -10.04 -8.56 1.65
N GLU A 31 -8.80 -8.14 1.37
CA GLU A 31 -8.42 -6.84 0.79
C GLU A 31 -8.67 -5.63 1.70
N ASN A 32 -8.94 -5.81 3.00
CA ASN A 32 -9.01 -4.71 3.95
C ASN A 32 -7.61 -4.15 4.20
N VAL A 33 -7.48 -2.83 4.26
CA VAL A 33 -6.20 -2.15 4.51
C VAL A 33 -5.84 -2.27 5.98
N LEU A 34 -4.75 -2.97 6.28
CA LEU A 34 -4.17 -3.07 7.62
C LEU A 34 -3.19 -1.93 7.88
N TYR A 35 -2.43 -1.53 6.86
CA TYR A 35 -1.46 -0.45 6.93
C TYR A 35 -1.30 0.24 5.59
N ARG A 36 -1.04 1.55 5.65
CA ARG A 36 -0.74 2.39 4.49
C ARG A 36 0.21 3.51 4.92
N GLY A 37 1.38 3.59 4.30
CA GLY A 37 2.38 4.60 4.63
C GLY A 37 3.74 4.31 4.01
N TYR A 38 4.80 4.76 4.66
CA TYR A 38 6.18 4.50 4.26
C TYR A 38 6.73 3.28 4.98
N VAL A 39 7.52 2.46 4.30
CA VAL A 39 8.19 1.28 4.88
C VAL A 39 8.84 1.60 6.24
N ALA A 40 9.51 2.75 6.35
CA ALA A 40 10.16 3.22 7.58
C ALA A 40 9.24 3.33 8.80
N THR A 41 7.93 3.54 8.61
CA THR A 41 6.99 3.80 9.72
C THR A 41 6.19 2.58 10.10
N VAL A 42 6.34 1.45 9.40
CA VAL A 42 5.61 0.20 9.66
C VAL A 42 5.81 -0.28 11.09
N GLU A 43 7.04 -0.23 11.59
CA GLU A 43 7.41 -0.67 12.95
C GLU A 43 6.71 0.13 14.07
N HIS A 44 6.22 1.33 13.76
CA HIS A 44 5.48 2.17 14.72
C HIS A 44 3.97 1.88 14.73
N HIS A 45 3.50 0.93 13.93
CA HIS A 45 2.10 0.53 13.84
C HIS A 45 1.91 -0.88 14.39
N ASN A 46 0.70 -1.18 14.86
CA ASN A 46 0.36 -2.50 15.42
C ASN A 46 0.09 -3.52 14.30
N ILE A 47 1.11 -3.82 13.51
CA ILE A 47 1.07 -4.80 12.42
C ILE A 47 1.78 -6.08 12.84
N ASP A 48 1.13 -7.23 12.63
CA ASP A 48 1.76 -8.53 12.86
C ASP A 48 2.77 -8.85 11.75
N MET A 49 4.05 -8.57 12.05
CA MET A 49 5.16 -8.80 11.13
C MET A 49 5.48 -10.29 10.91
N THR A 50 4.88 -11.19 11.70
CA THR A 50 5.09 -12.64 11.57
C THR A 50 4.23 -13.28 10.49
N GLN A 51 3.22 -12.55 9.99
CA GLN A 51 2.31 -13.07 8.96
C GLN A 51 3.04 -13.45 7.68
N THR A 52 2.62 -14.57 7.09
CA THR A 52 3.15 -15.01 5.79
C THR A 52 2.60 -14.14 4.67
N VAL A 53 3.47 -13.68 3.78
CA VAL A 53 3.09 -12.98 2.56
C VAL A 53 2.44 -13.98 1.60
N LYS A 54 1.20 -13.70 1.19
CA LYS A 54 0.48 -14.48 0.16
C LYS A 54 0.88 -14.04 -1.25
N ARG A 55 0.94 -12.73 -1.48
CA ARG A 55 1.38 -12.12 -2.74
C ARG A 55 1.80 -10.67 -2.48
N PHE A 56 2.72 -10.16 -3.31
CA PHE A 56 3.08 -8.75 -3.31
C PHE A 56 3.39 -8.28 -4.74
N GLY A 57 3.32 -6.98 -4.98
CA GLY A 57 3.60 -6.37 -6.27
C GLY A 57 3.35 -4.88 -6.27
N LEU A 58 3.56 -4.23 -7.40
CA LEU A 58 3.27 -2.81 -7.54
C LEU A 58 1.77 -2.58 -7.69
N ALA A 59 1.28 -1.54 -7.04
CA ALA A 59 -0.06 -1.02 -7.19
C ALA A 59 0.01 0.49 -7.42
N THR A 60 -0.87 0.98 -8.28
CA THR A 60 -1.01 2.39 -8.57
C THR A 60 -2.38 2.83 -8.11
N GLU A 61 -2.44 3.92 -7.37
CA GLU A 61 -3.70 4.57 -7.01
C GLU A 61 -3.65 6.01 -7.53
N ILE A 62 -4.73 6.45 -8.17
CA ILE A 62 -4.83 7.76 -8.80
C ILE A 62 -5.87 8.56 -8.02
N PHE A 63 -5.50 9.79 -7.66
CA PHE A 63 -6.31 10.70 -6.88
C PHE A 63 -6.55 11.97 -7.66
N ARG A 64 -7.67 12.65 -7.40
CA ARG A 64 -7.86 14.01 -7.85
C ARG A 64 -7.02 14.93 -6.97
N LYS A 65 -6.21 15.80 -7.58
CA LYS A 65 -5.53 16.89 -6.90
C LYS A 65 -6.58 17.86 -6.40
N GLU A 66 -6.86 17.82 -5.11
CA GLU A 66 -7.54 18.93 -4.46
C GLU A 66 -6.56 20.10 -4.32
N ILE A 67 -6.96 21.28 -4.77
CA ILE A 67 -6.19 22.52 -4.54
C ILE A 67 -6.21 22.77 -3.03
N ARG A 68 -5.16 22.35 -2.32
CA ARG A 68 -4.99 22.61 -0.89
C ARG A 68 -4.72 24.10 -0.68
N THR A 69 -5.77 24.91 -0.64
CA THR A 69 -5.68 26.36 -0.38
C THR A 69 -5.37 26.68 1.08
N GLN A 70 -5.44 25.71 1.99
CA GLN A 70 -5.15 25.90 3.41
C GLN A 70 -4.34 24.72 3.95
N PHE A 71 -3.19 25.02 4.57
CA PHE A 71 -2.50 24.09 5.48
C PHE A 71 -3.34 23.94 6.76
N THR A 72 -4.46 23.23 6.67
CA THR A 72 -5.15 22.75 7.88
C THR A 72 -4.35 21.59 8.45
N SER A 73 -4.07 21.63 9.74
CA SER A 73 -3.34 20.63 10.55
C SER A 73 -3.89 19.19 10.51
N ASN A 74 -4.95 18.94 9.73
CA ASN A 74 -5.62 17.66 9.56
C ASN A 74 -5.29 16.97 8.22
N GLN A 75 -4.05 17.09 7.74
CA GLN A 75 -3.54 16.26 6.64
C GLN A 75 -3.39 14.80 7.11
N LYS A 76 -4.47 14.01 7.12
CA LYS A 76 -4.35 12.56 7.38
C LYS A 76 -5.11 11.66 6.42
N GLU A 77 -6.13 12.14 5.71
CA GLU A 77 -6.87 11.30 4.78
C GLU A 77 -6.40 11.56 3.35
N LEU A 78 -6.05 10.48 2.65
CA LEU A 78 -5.87 10.54 1.20
C LEU A 78 -7.22 10.86 0.56
N PRO A 79 -7.25 11.60 -0.56
CA PRO A 79 -8.47 11.82 -1.31
C PRO A 79 -9.09 10.48 -1.72
N GLN A 80 -10.37 10.49 -2.09
CA GLN A 80 -10.98 9.31 -2.70
C GLN A 80 -10.24 8.97 -4.01
N GLU A 81 -9.89 7.69 -4.19
CA GLU A 81 -9.30 7.18 -5.43
C GLU A 81 -10.28 7.41 -6.59
N VAL A 82 -9.75 7.89 -7.72
CA VAL A 82 -10.49 8.01 -8.98
C VAL A 82 -10.57 6.62 -9.62
N PRO A 83 -11.78 6.08 -9.87
CA PRO A 83 -11.94 4.81 -10.55
C PRO A 83 -11.29 4.83 -11.94
N VAL A 84 -10.69 3.70 -12.35
CA VAL A 84 -9.91 3.60 -13.60
C VAL A 84 -10.76 3.97 -14.81
N GLU A 85 -12.02 3.57 -14.79
CA GLU A 85 -13.04 3.85 -15.81
C GLU A 85 -13.36 5.35 -15.96
N SER A 86 -13.03 6.18 -14.97
CA SER A 86 -13.32 7.62 -14.95
C SER A 86 -12.07 8.50 -15.08
N ILE A 87 -10.88 7.92 -15.27
CA ILE A 87 -9.63 8.70 -15.39
C ILE A 87 -9.69 9.68 -16.57
N SER A 88 -10.31 9.28 -17.69
CA SER A 88 -10.43 10.11 -18.89
C SER A 88 -11.31 11.34 -18.72
N ASP A 89 -12.09 11.40 -17.63
CA ASP A 89 -13.00 12.52 -17.35
C ASP A 89 -12.25 13.72 -16.77
N TYR A 90 -10.96 13.57 -16.43
CA TYR A 90 -10.13 14.59 -15.81
C TYR A 90 -8.92 14.95 -16.68
N GLY A 91 -8.46 16.20 -16.59
CA GLY A 91 -7.17 16.58 -17.15
C GLY A 91 -6.03 15.90 -16.37
N PHE A 92 -4.95 15.49 -17.06
CA PHE A 92 -3.78 14.91 -16.39
C PHE A 92 -3.17 15.86 -15.34
N SER A 93 -3.29 17.17 -15.54
CA SER A 93 -2.91 18.20 -14.57
C SER A 93 -3.63 18.05 -13.24
N ASP A 94 -4.84 17.52 -13.24
CA ASP A 94 -5.75 17.44 -12.10
C ASP A 94 -5.62 16.12 -11.35
N LEU A 95 -4.75 15.22 -11.82
CA LEU A 95 -4.54 13.89 -11.25
C LEU A 95 -3.17 13.78 -10.57
N GLU A 96 -3.14 13.12 -9.41
CA GLU A 96 -1.94 12.71 -8.70
C GLU A 96 -1.90 11.19 -8.65
N MET A 97 -0.76 10.61 -9.01
CA MET A 97 -0.56 9.17 -9.01
C MET A 97 0.40 8.78 -7.90
N LEU A 98 -0.03 7.85 -7.05
CA LEU A 98 0.82 7.25 -6.02
C LEU A 98 1.08 5.79 -6.37
N ILE A 99 2.37 5.44 -6.41
CA ILE A 99 2.82 4.06 -6.60
C ILE A 99 3.14 3.48 -5.22
N TYR A 100 2.62 2.29 -4.95
CA TYR A 100 2.81 1.53 -3.73
C TYR A 100 3.36 0.14 -4.06
N THR A 101 4.18 -0.40 -3.18
CA THR A 101 4.28 -1.85 -3.03
C THR A 101 3.06 -2.31 -2.25
N ARG A 102 2.21 -3.14 -2.86
CA ARG A 102 1.05 -3.77 -2.22
C ARG A 102 1.44 -5.16 -1.77
N VAL A 103 1.21 -5.45 -0.48
CA VAL A 103 1.44 -6.76 0.14
C VAL A 103 0.13 -7.29 0.66
N ILE A 104 -0.19 -8.55 0.34
CA ILE A 104 -1.35 -9.25 0.86
C ILE A 104 -0.84 -10.38 1.73
N VAL A 105 -1.20 -10.36 3.00
CA VAL A 105 -0.83 -11.39 3.97
C VAL A 105 -1.87 -12.50 3.99
N LYS A 106 -1.46 -13.70 4.37
CA LYS A 106 -2.42 -14.77 4.71
C LYS A 106 -3.14 -14.34 5.98
N GLY A 107 -4.47 -14.31 5.93
CA GLY A 107 -5.29 -14.21 7.15
C GLY A 107 -4.98 -15.42 8.05
N GLN A 108 -5.22 -15.27 9.36
CA GLN A 108 -5.17 -16.40 10.28
C GLN A 108 -6.21 -17.45 9.92
#